data_AF-A0A2V8NDP3-F1
#
_entry.id   AF-A0A2V8NDP3-F1
#
_cell.length_a   1.000
_cell.length_b   1.000
_cell.length_c   1.000
_cell.angle_alpha   90.00
_cell.angle_beta   90.00
_cell.angle_gamma   90.00
#
_symmetry.space_group_name_H-M   'P 1'
#
loop_
_entity.id
_entity.type
_entity.pdbx_description
1 polymer ?
#
loop_
_entity_poly.entity_id
_entity_poly.type
_entity_poly.pdbx_seq_one_letter_code
_entity_poly.pdbx_strand_id
1 'polypeptide(L)'
;MRHRLEVSFVALAVILAISGFVLTTAATQSGVAERKTIPRTADGKPDFTGVWAGPGFTHRVGPNDTDTPAVTPYDLKKMAPFKPGGEALMNRPLTGDVLKDDPTAVCLPNGLPPQIVSPYAQQWIQTPGRMVVLYEYMHFFRV
;
A
#
# COMPACT_ATOMS: atom_id res chain seq x y z
N MET A 1 17.19 -67.39 15.94
CA MET A 1 16.65 -66.68 14.76
C MET A 1 15.24 -66.11 14.96
N ARG A 2 14.39 -66.66 15.85
CA ARG A 2 13.04 -66.11 16.14
C ARG A 2 13.04 -64.68 16.73
N HIS A 3 13.98 -64.35 17.62
CA HIS A 3 14.06 -63.00 18.21
C HIS A 3 14.48 -61.87 17.24
N ARG A 4 15.13 -62.17 16.10
CA ARG A 4 15.51 -61.13 15.12
C ARG A 4 14.35 -60.71 14.20
N LEU A 5 13.38 -61.61 13.99
CA LEU A 5 12.17 -61.33 13.22
C LEU A 5 11.18 -60.51 14.04
N GLU A 6 10.96 -60.84 15.32
CA GLU A 6 10.03 -60.10 16.19
C GLU A 6 10.43 -58.63 16.40
N VAL A 7 11.74 -58.34 16.52
CA VAL A 7 12.24 -56.96 16.65
C VAL A 7 12.04 -56.16 15.35
N SER A 8 12.13 -56.79 14.17
CA SER A 8 11.89 -56.11 12.89
C SER A 8 10.41 -55.79 12.66
N PHE A 9 9.49 -56.66 13.09
CA PHE A 9 8.05 -56.41 12.97
C PHE A 9 7.57 -55.29 13.91
N VAL A 10 8.11 -55.22 15.12
CA VAL A 10 7.78 -54.14 16.08
C VAL A 10 8.34 -52.79 15.59
N ALA A 11 9.55 -52.76 15.03
CA ALA A 11 10.14 -51.53 14.48
C ALA A 11 9.34 -50.98 13.28
N LEU A 12 8.85 -51.84 12.39
CA LEU A 12 8.04 -51.42 11.23
C LEU A 12 6.65 -50.90 11.64
N ALA A 13 6.03 -51.52 12.66
CA ALA A 13 4.73 -51.09 13.18
C ALA A 13 4.80 -49.72 13.89
N VAL A 14 5.89 -49.43 14.59
CA VAL A 14 6.12 -48.13 15.25
C VAL A 14 6.38 -47.02 14.21
N ILE A 15 7.11 -47.31 13.13
CA ILE A 15 7.34 -46.34 12.05
C ILE A 15 6.04 -46.00 11.32
N LEU A 16 5.17 -46.99 11.04
CA LEU A 16 3.86 -46.78 10.42
C LEU A 16 2.88 -46.01 11.32
N ALA A 17 2.94 -46.21 12.65
CA ALA A 17 2.10 -45.48 13.60
C ALA A 17 2.49 -43.99 13.75
N ILE A 18 3.78 -43.66 13.59
CA ILE A 18 4.26 -42.26 13.69
C ILE A 18 3.93 -41.45 12.43
N SER A 19 3.81 -42.09 11.26
CA SER A 19 3.38 -41.44 10.01
C SER A 19 1.87 -41.13 9.93
N GLY A 20 1.05 -41.68 10.83
CA GLY A 20 -0.41 -41.53 10.78
C GLY A 20 -0.99 -40.31 11.50
N PHE A 21 -0.18 -39.55 12.26
CA PHE A 21 -0.69 -38.51 13.18
C PHE A 21 -0.23 -37.08 12.87
N VAL A 22 0.10 -36.78 11.60
CA VAL A 22 0.39 -35.40 11.17
C VAL A 22 -0.37 -35.08 9.89
N LEU A 23 -1.71 -35.16 9.96
CA LEU A 23 -2.56 -34.32 9.12
C LEU A 23 -3.19 -33.26 10.03
N THR A 24 -2.34 -32.33 10.46
CA THR A 24 -2.80 -31.03 10.95
C THR A 24 -3.51 -30.34 9.79
N THR A 25 -4.80 -30.11 9.97
CA THR A 25 -5.59 -29.22 9.14
C THR A 25 -4.92 -27.86 9.09
N ALA A 26 -4.15 -27.61 8.03
CA ALA A 26 -3.79 -26.26 7.62
C ALA A 26 -5.09 -25.58 7.17
N ALA A 27 -5.87 -25.10 8.14
CA ALA A 27 -6.91 -24.12 7.87
C ALA A 27 -6.20 -22.93 7.26
N THR A 28 -6.35 -22.76 5.95
CA THR A 28 -6.00 -21.53 5.25
C THR A 28 -6.82 -20.41 5.86
N GLN A 29 -6.25 -19.74 6.86
CA GLN A 29 -6.78 -18.52 7.43
C GLN A 29 -6.61 -17.45 6.36
N SER A 30 -7.50 -17.48 5.37
CA SER A 30 -7.70 -16.40 4.42
C SER A 30 -8.31 -15.28 5.24
N GLY A 31 -7.45 -14.51 5.91
CA GLY A 31 -7.84 -13.28 6.57
C GLY A 31 -8.36 -12.34 5.49
N VAL A 32 -9.67 -12.34 5.28
CA VAL A 32 -10.34 -11.21 4.66
C VAL A 32 -10.07 -10.06 5.61
N ALA A 33 -9.14 -9.19 5.24
CA ALA A 33 -8.83 -7.99 6.00
C ALA A 33 -10.16 -7.33 6.38
N GLU A 34 -10.39 -7.18 7.68
CA GLU A 34 -11.60 -6.55 8.20
C GLU A 34 -11.74 -5.19 7.51
N ARG A 35 -12.83 -4.98 6.76
CA ARG A 35 -13.07 -3.69 6.10
C ARG A 35 -13.29 -2.66 7.19
N LYS A 36 -12.22 -1.94 7.54
CA LYS A 36 -12.31 -0.79 8.43
C LYS A 36 -13.36 0.17 7.87
N THR A 37 -14.37 0.48 8.67
CA THR A 37 -15.41 1.44 8.29
C THR A 37 -14.76 2.77 7.95
N ILE A 38 -15.04 3.29 6.74
CA ILE A 38 -14.50 4.57 6.28
C ILE A 38 -15.22 5.69 7.05
N PRO A 39 -14.50 6.59 7.75
CA PRO A 39 -15.09 7.75 8.40
C PRO A 39 -15.92 8.59 7.42
N ARG A 40 -17.03 9.15 7.89
CA ARG A 40 -17.98 9.92 7.08
C ARG A 40 -18.21 11.30 7.68
N THR A 41 -18.37 12.27 6.80
CA THR A 41 -18.81 13.63 7.14
C THR A 41 -20.30 13.64 7.53
N ALA A 42 -20.79 14.75 8.09
CA ALA A 42 -22.18 14.90 8.47
C ALA A 42 -23.17 14.76 7.28
N ASP A 43 -22.74 15.04 6.06
CA ASP A 43 -23.51 14.82 4.82
C ASP A 43 -23.31 13.41 4.21
N GLY A 44 -22.68 12.48 4.94
CA GLY A 44 -22.54 11.07 4.57
C GLY A 44 -21.44 10.77 3.53
N LYS A 45 -20.68 11.77 3.09
CA LYS A 45 -19.53 11.58 2.20
C LYS A 45 -18.34 10.99 2.96
N PRO A 46 -17.38 10.34 2.28
CA PRO A 46 -16.10 10.00 2.90
C PRO A 46 -15.45 11.24 3.52
N ASP A 47 -14.95 11.09 4.73
CA ASP A 47 -14.16 12.12 5.39
C ASP A 47 -12.67 11.88 5.10
N PHE A 48 -12.08 12.76 4.30
CA PHE A 48 -10.67 12.74 3.97
C PHE A 48 -9.81 13.58 4.94
N THR A 49 -10.42 14.16 5.98
CA THR A 49 -9.69 14.99 6.94
C THR A 49 -8.65 14.16 7.68
N GLY A 50 -7.39 14.59 7.63
CA GLY A 50 -6.30 13.86 8.28
C GLY A 50 -4.92 14.22 7.72
N VAL A 51 -3.92 13.52 8.23
CA VAL A 51 -2.55 13.55 7.72
C VAL A 51 -2.33 12.30 6.90
N TRP A 52 -1.89 12.49 5.65
CA TRP A 52 -1.64 11.46 4.66
C TRP A 52 -0.18 11.52 4.23
N ALA A 53 0.42 10.39 3.90
CA ALA A 53 1.71 10.34 3.21
C ALA A 53 1.50 9.70 1.84
N GLY A 54 2.21 10.19 0.83
CA GLY A 54 2.15 9.57 -0.50
C GLY A 54 2.74 8.15 -0.48
N PRO A 55 2.44 7.34 -1.50
CA PRO A 55 2.78 5.93 -1.54
C PRO A 55 4.28 5.64 -1.72
N GLY A 56 5.16 6.64 -1.62
CA GLY A 56 6.62 6.50 -1.76
C GLY A 56 7.30 5.86 -0.53
N PHE A 57 6.61 5.79 0.60
CA PHE A 57 7.08 5.13 1.81
C PHE A 57 5.98 4.25 2.41
N THR A 58 6.38 3.11 2.97
CA THR A 58 5.54 2.38 3.91
C THR A 58 5.84 2.91 5.29
N HIS A 59 4.88 3.66 5.85
CA HIS A 59 4.94 4.16 7.22
C HIS A 59 4.31 3.13 8.16
N ARG A 60 5.07 2.68 9.18
CA ARG A 60 4.60 1.70 10.17
C ARG A 60 4.39 2.37 11.52
N VAL A 61 3.16 2.82 11.76
CA VAL A 61 2.77 3.42 13.05
C VAL A 61 3.02 2.42 14.20
N GLY A 62 3.94 2.77 15.11
CA GLY A 62 4.28 1.95 16.28
C GLY A 62 5.57 2.37 16.98
N PRO A 63 6.02 1.64 18.02
CA PRO A 63 7.23 1.98 18.80
C PRO A 63 8.53 2.04 17.98
N ASN A 64 8.56 1.39 16.82
CA ASN A 64 9.66 1.41 15.86
C ASN A 64 9.15 2.01 14.55
N ASP A 65 8.67 3.25 14.64
CA ASP A 65 8.18 3.98 13.48
C ASP A 65 9.33 4.17 12.49
N THR A 66 9.21 3.54 11.33
CA THR A 66 10.23 3.61 10.28
C THR A 66 9.58 3.85 8.93
N ASP A 67 10.13 4.81 8.21
CA ASP A 67 9.81 5.01 6.80
C ASP A 67 10.69 4.10 5.96
N THR A 68 10.09 3.04 5.43
CA THR A 68 10.78 2.18 4.46
C THR A 68 10.41 2.66 3.06
N PRO A 69 11.39 3.01 2.19
CA PRO A 69 11.10 3.35 0.80
C PRO A 69 10.28 2.24 0.18
N ALA A 70 9.09 2.59 -0.26
CA ALA A 70 8.22 1.71 -1.02
C ALA A 70 7.99 2.43 -2.34
N VAL A 71 8.74 2.06 -3.36
CA VAL A 71 8.40 2.47 -4.72
C VAL A 71 7.12 1.72 -5.06
N THR A 72 5.98 2.24 -4.66
CA THR A 72 4.69 1.68 -5.06
C THR A 72 4.60 1.90 -6.56
N PRO A 73 4.64 0.83 -7.39
CA PRO A 73 4.47 1.00 -8.82
C PRO A 73 3.11 1.63 -9.06
N TYR A 74 3.04 2.54 -10.01
CA TYR A 74 1.77 3.08 -10.51
C TYR A 74 0.96 1.90 -11.10
N ASP A 75 0.14 1.25 -10.26
CA ASP A 75 -0.72 0.13 -10.65
C ASP A 75 -2.08 0.68 -11.08
N LEU A 76 -2.32 0.70 -12.40
CA LEU A 76 -3.57 1.17 -12.99
C LEU A 76 -4.80 0.43 -12.43
N LYS A 77 -4.64 -0.79 -11.91
CA LYS A 77 -5.73 -1.55 -11.28
C LYS A 77 -6.14 -1.00 -9.91
N LYS A 78 -5.26 -0.25 -9.26
CA LYS A 78 -5.48 0.35 -7.92
C LYS A 78 -5.84 1.84 -8.01
N MET A 79 -5.74 2.44 -9.20
CA MET A 79 -6.05 3.83 -9.42
C MET A 79 -7.48 4.04 -9.88
N ALA A 80 -8.00 5.25 -9.62
CA ALA A 80 -9.24 5.67 -10.24
C ALA A 80 -9.08 5.72 -11.77
N PRO A 81 -10.12 5.36 -12.55
CA PRO A 81 -10.07 5.48 -13.99
C PRO A 81 -9.75 6.91 -14.42
N PHE A 82 -8.91 7.06 -15.45
CA PHE A 82 -8.66 8.37 -16.05
C PHE A 82 -9.93 8.93 -16.69
N LYS A 83 -10.04 10.25 -16.69
CA LYS A 83 -10.98 10.95 -17.57
C LYS A 83 -10.60 10.69 -19.05
N PRO A 84 -11.55 10.79 -20.00
CA PRO A 84 -11.22 10.68 -21.42
C PRO A 84 -10.02 11.55 -21.81
N GLY A 85 -9.00 10.94 -22.43
CA GLY A 85 -7.74 11.60 -22.81
C GLY A 85 -6.70 11.77 -21.68
N GLY A 86 -7.04 11.50 -20.42
CA GLY A 86 -6.14 11.71 -19.28
C GLY A 86 -4.92 10.80 -19.27
N GLU A 87 -5.05 9.57 -19.77
CA GLU A 87 -3.94 8.62 -19.85
C GLU A 87 -2.83 9.11 -20.80
N ALA A 88 -3.19 9.70 -21.94
CA ALA A 88 -2.22 10.26 -22.87
C ALA A 88 -1.46 11.47 -22.29
N LEU A 89 -2.10 12.24 -21.39
CA LEU A 89 -1.44 13.32 -20.66
C LEU A 89 -0.47 12.79 -19.61
N MET A 90 -0.85 11.75 -18.89
CA MET A 90 0.02 11.13 -17.88
C MET A 90 1.23 10.44 -18.53
N ASN A 91 1.01 9.72 -19.62
CA ASN A 91 2.03 8.93 -20.30
C ASN A 91 2.68 9.68 -21.49
N ARG A 92 2.64 11.03 -21.47
CA ARG A 92 3.27 11.82 -22.52
C ARG A 92 4.80 11.54 -22.55
N PRO A 93 5.43 11.51 -23.73
CA PRO A 93 6.88 11.43 -23.80
C PRO A 93 7.52 12.69 -23.22
N LEU A 94 8.76 12.54 -22.74
CA LEU A 94 9.60 13.67 -22.38
C LEU A 94 9.86 14.54 -23.61
N THR A 95 9.80 15.85 -23.42
CA THR A 95 10.00 16.84 -24.47
C THR A 95 11.45 17.29 -24.60
N GLY A 96 12.26 17.06 -23.57
CA GLY A 96 13.62 17.61 -23.43
C GLY A 96 13.64 19.01 -22.82
N ASP A 97 12.48 19.63 -22.61
CA ASP A 97 12.34 20.92 -21.94
C ASP A 97 12.15 20.69 -20.44
N VAL A 98 13.21 20.94 -19.66
CA VAL A 98 13.21 20.78 -18.20
C VAL A 98 12.06 21.54 -17.54
N LEU A 99 11.66 22.71 -18.04
CA LEU A 99 10.57 23.48 -17.44
C LEU A 99 9.23 22.73 -17.50
N LYS A 100 9.04 21.87 -18.51
CA LYS A 100 7.84 21.07 -18.70
C LYS A 100 7.96 19.68 -18.08
N ASP A 101 9.13 19.09 -18.21
CA ASP A 101 9.38 17.69 -17.86
C ASP A 101 9.73 17.51 -16.37
N ASP A 102 10.45 18.46 -15.78
CA ASP A 102 10.78 18.47 -14.35
C ASP A 102 10.95 19.92 -13.83
N PRO A 103 9.84 20.61 -13.50
CA PRO A 103 9.91 21.97 -12.95
C PRO A 103 10.68 22.04 -11.62
N THR A 104 10.79 20.94 -10.87
CA THR A 104 11.50 20.94 -9.60
C THR A 104 13.02 21.12 -9.78
N ALA A 105 13.56 20.67 -10.91
CA ALA A 105 14.96 20.86 -11.26
C ALA A 105 15.37 22.33 -11.44
N VAL A 106 14.40 23.24 -11.57
CA VAL A 106 14.63 24.70 -11.68
C VAL A 106 13.96 25.49 -10.56
N CYS A 107 13.76 24.86 -9.39
CA CYS A 107 13.15 25.49 -8.21
C CYS A 107 11.69 25.95 -8.42
N LEU A 108 11.00 25.43 -9.43
CA LEU A 108 9.57 25.66 -9.60
C LEU A 108 8.76 24.57 -8.87
N PRO A 109 7.50 24.85 -8.50
CA PRO A 109 6.64 23.86 -7.88
C PRO A 109 6.48 22.59 -8.75
N ASN A 110 6.53 21.42 -8.11
CA ASN A 110 6.24 20.12 -8.75
C ASN A 110 4.86 20.11 -9.46
N GLY A 111 3.89 20.81 -8.87
CA GLY A 111 2.53 20.86 -9.40
C GLY A 111 1.77 19.54 -9.18
N LEU A 112 0.68 19.35 -9.91
CA LEU A 112 -0.20 18.19 -9.77
C LEU A 112 -0.24 17.37 -11.06
N PRO A 113 -0.35 16.03 -10.96
CA PRO A 113 -0.49 15.22 -9.74
C PRO A 113 0.77 14.85 -8.93
N PRO A 114 2.05 15.05 -9.35
CA PRO A 114 3.15 14.38 -8.66
C PRO A 114 3.35 14.83 -7.22
N GLN A 115 2.92 16.04 -6.84
CA GLN A 115 2.90 16.48 -5.43
C GLN A 115 2.05 15.59 -4.50
N ILE A 116 0.91 15.04 -4.97
CA ILE A 116 0.02 14.20 -4.14
C ILE A 116 0.61 12.80 -3.91
N VAL A 117 1.36 12.30 -4.89
CA VAL A 117 2.00 10.98 -4.79
C VAL A 117 3.42 11.06 -4.25
N SER A 118 3.90 12.28 -4.00
CA SER A 118 5.18 12.55 -3.38
C SER A 118 5.21 11.95 -1.97
N PRO A 119 6.35 11.44 -1.50
CA PRO A 119 6.45 10.77 -0.22
C PRO A 119 6.16 11.60 1.04
N TYR A 120 6.05 12.91 0.91
CA TYR A 120 5.97 13.82 2.04
C TYR A 120 4.57 13.84 2.65
N ALA A 121 4.49 14.24 3.91
CA ALA A 121 3.22 14.36 4.61
C ALA A 121 2.36 15.47 3.97
N GLN A 122 1.05 15.24 4.01
CA GLN A 122 0.04 16.13 3.45
C GLN A 122 -1.09 16.21 4.47
N GLN A 123 -1.51 17.41 4.84
CA GLN A 123 -2.71 17.59 5.65
C GLN A 123 -3.88 17.92 4.75
N TRP A 124 -4.93 17.11 4.83
CA TRP A 124 -6.17 17.33 4.10
C TRP A 124 -7.21 17.84 5.08
N ILE A 125 -7.87 18.95 4.73
CA ILE A 125 -8.88 19.60 5.55
C ILE A 125 -10.15 19.66 4.70
N GLN A 126 -11.15 18.86 5.05
CA GLN A 126 -12.42 18.81 4.35
C GLN A 126 -13.47 19.61 5.11
N THR A 127 -14.14 20.52 4.41
CA THR A 127 -15.31 21.27 4.92
C THR A 127 -16.47 21.12 3.95
N PRO A 128 -17.71 21.51 4.32
CA PRO A 128 -18.82 21.52 3.37
C PRO A 128 -18.48 22.34 2.11
N GLY A 129 -18.32 21.65 0.99
CA GLY A 129 -18.07 22.26 -0.32
C GLY A 129 -16.61 22.67 -0.61
N ARG A 130 -15.64 22.39 0.29
CA ARG A 130 -14.22 22.72 0.04
C ARG A 130 -13.28 21.66 0.58
N MET A 131 -12.13 21.53 -0.06
CA MET A 131 -11.05 20.65 0.36
C MET A 131 -9.74 21.42 0.23
N VAL A 132 -9.03 21.57 1.35
CA VAL A 132 -7.72 22.23 1.39
C VAL A 132 -6.67 21.16 1.60
N VAL A 133 -5.65 21.15 0.74
CA VAL A 133 -4.48 20.27 0.89
C VAL A 133 -3.27 21.12 1.21
N LEU A 134 -2.65 20.87 2.35
CA LEU A 134 -1.36 21.44 2.74
C LEU A 134 -0.29 20.39 2.48
N TYR A 135 0.76 20.76 1.76
CA TYR A 135 1.87 19.88 1.44
C TYR A 135 3.09 20.26 2.28
N GLU A 136 3.70 19.28 2.94
CA GLU A 136 4.97 19.47 3.64
C GLU A 136 6.06 19.87 2.63
N TYR A 137 6.11 19.19 1.49
CA TYR A 137 7.12 19.47 0.47
C TYR A 137 6.95 20.85 -0.14
N MET A 138 8.01 21.64 -0.03
CA MET A 138 8.08 23.03 -0.52
C MET A 138 7.02 23.98 0.07
N HIS A 139 6.32 23.59 1.14
CA HIS A 139 5.30 24.39 1.84
C HIS A 139 4.18 24.93 0.92
N PHE A 140 3.73 24.13 -0.04
CA PHE A 140 2.63 24.51 -0.93
C PHE A 140 1.25 24.21 -0.36
N PHE A 141 0.23 24.85 -0.93
CA PHE A 141 -1.17 24.57 -0.61
C PHE A 141 -2.05 24.57 -1.86
N ARG A 142 -3.18 23.87 -1.78
CA ARG A 142 -4.27 23.89 -2.77
C ARG A 142 -5.62 24.02 -2.09
N VAL A 143 -6.53 24.76 -2.72
CA VAL A 143 -7.93 24.99 -2.30
C VAL A 143 -8.87 24.63 -3.44
#